data_AF-A0A2N9XHF5-F1
#
_entry.id   AF-A0A2N9XHF5-F1
#
_cell.length_a   1.000
_cell.length_b   1.000
_cell.length_c   1.000
_cell.angle_alpha   90.00
_cell.angle_beta   90.00
_cell.angle_gamma   90.00
#
_symmetry.space_group_name_H-M   'P 1'
#
loop_
_entity.id
_entity.type
_entity.pdbx_description
1 polymer ?
#
loop_
_entity_poly.entity_id
_entity_poly.type
_entity_poly.pdbx_seq_one_letter_code
_entity_poly.pdbx_strand_id
1 'polypeptide(L)'
;MLWLFVAIITLTFVLPLLSVWIVVKVTALAKAHPKPAKYALITMFIILMVAGGLKIRDIYYEKSPYYFWNELMRKNPKPFNVSQEEFEAKNRGGYCWRDKKYYSKEELWHKAMKSLTGRMIYENKFYWDNKVANVDGEFLPTEDECVRERGCRVFKIPMNPDKEKFLKDNIENENDFWKGIDVLIKHNEAESFIFSSDKNYVDDDFKLKNYILIHKLNNPTYLSVYDSNNCCTVLNKSEWSLIRKNYILKYIGIDTIVFRQESKIPIDININSWGVGNFYLSVTYSKSISVPEFVAKDKSETFKDSRRVYLLNNCGDVLYRPNYWWRR
;
A
#
# COMPACT_ATOMS: atom_id res chain seq x y z
N MET A 1 -18.74 30.42 8.78
CA MET A 1 -19.95 31.07 8.20
C MET A 1 -19.59 32.10 7.12
N LEU A 2 -18.66 33.03 7.37
CA LEU A 2 -18.20 34.03 6.39
C LEU A 2 -17.68 33.42 5.07
N TRP A 3 -16.82 32.42 5.14
CA TRP A 3 -16.28 31.70 3.97
C TRP A 3 -17.34 30.99 3.14
N LEU A 4 -18.43 30.56 3.77
CA LEU A 4 -19.55 29.88 3.12
C LEU A 4 -20.40 30.91 2.35
N PHE A 5 -20.60 32.10 2.91
CA PHE A 5 -21.22 33.24 2.23
C PHE A 5 -20.39 33.74 1.06
N VAL A 6 -19.06 33.87 1.22
CA VAL A 6 -18.15 34.25 0.13
C VAL A 6 -18.19 33.20 -0.98
N ALA A 7 -18.14 31.91 -0.64
CA ALA A 7 -18.24 30.83 -1.63
C ALA A 7 -19.57 30.88 -2.40
N ILE A 8 -20.70 31.08 -1.70
CA ILE A 8 -22.01 31.22 -2.34
C ILE A 8 -22.01 32.41 -3.29
N ILE A 9 -21.65 33.61 -2.84
CA ILE A 9 -21.64 34.83 -3.67
C ILE A 9 -20.75 34.65 -4.91
N THR A 10 -19.58 34.02 -4.75
CA THR A 10 -18.66 33.79 -5.86
C THR A 10 -19.25 32.80 -6.88
N LEU A 11 -19.94 31.76 -6.42
CA LEU A 11 -20.60 30.76 -7.27
C LEU A 11 -21.87 31.29 -7.96
N THR A 12 -22.71 32.07 -7.26
CA THR A 12 -23.98 32.55 -7.83
C THR A 12 -23.86 33.83 -8.63
N PHE A 13 -22.90 34.71 -8.35
CA PHE A 13 -22.82 36.01 -9.02
C PHE A 13 -21.58 36.16 -9.90
N VAL A 14 -20.40 35.80 -9.38
CA VAL A 14 -19.13 36.06 -10.11
C VAL A 14 -18.93 35.06 -11.26
N LEU A 15 -19.17 33.78 -11.02
CA LEU A 15 -19.03 32.71 -12.02
C LEU A 15 -19.96 32.91 -13.24
N PRO A 16 -21.25 33.22 -13.07
CA PRO A 16 -22.14 33.49 -14.21
C PRO A 16 -21.75 34.74 -15.00
N LEU A 17 -21.34 35.82 -14.31
CA LEU A 17 -20.88 37.05 -14.97
C LEU A 17 -19.62 36.80 -15.81
N LEU A 18 -18.65 36.05 -15.29
CA LEU A 18 -17.46 35.64 -16.05
C LEU A 18 -17.82 34.73 -17.22
N SER A 19 -18.78 33.83 -17.05
CA SER A 19 -19.28 32.94 -18.11
C SER A 19 -19.89 33.74 -19.26
N VAL A 20 -20.76 34.71 -18.93
CA VAL A 20 -21.37 35.62 -19.92
C VAL A 20 -20.31 36.46 -20.61
N TRP A 21 -19.34 37.00 -19.86
CA TRP A 21 -18.25 37.80 -20.43
C TRP A 21 -17.38 37.00 -21.41
N ILE A 22 -17.06 35.74 -21.07
CA ILE A 22 -16.35 34.82 -21.97
C ILE A 22 -17.19 34.56 -23.23
N VAL A 23 -18.48 34.27 -23.09
CA VAL A 23 -19.38 34.04 -24.24
C VAL A 23 -19.46 35.27 -25.15
N VAL A 24 -19.55 36.48 -24.58
CA VAL A 24 -19.56 37.75 -25.34
C VAL A 24 -18.26 37.98 -26.09
N LYS A 25 -17.11 37.74 -25.45
CA LYS A 25 -15.80 37.87 -26.14
C LYS A 25 -15.60 36.82 -27.22
N VAL A 26 -16.03 35.58 -26.99
CA VAL A 26 -15.96 34.50 -27.97
C VAL A 26 -16.87 34.77 -29.16
N THR A 27 -18.08 35.30 -28.94
CA THR A 27 -19.00 35.70 -30.03
C THR A 27 -18.50 36.92 -30.81
N ALA A 28 -17.88 37.90 -30.14
CA ALA A 28 -17.24 39.04 -30.81
C ALA A 28 -16.06 38.58 -31.68
N LEU A 29 -15.20 37.69 -31.17
CA LEU A 29 -14.09 37.10 -31.91
C LEU A 29 -14.58 36.25 -33.09
N ALA A 30 -15.67 35.50 -32.91
CA ALA A 30 -16.29 34.69 -33.97
C ALA A 30 -16.88 35.54 -35.10
N LYS A 31 -17.42 36.72 -34.79
CA LYS A 31 -17.90 37.69 -35.80
C LYS A 31 -16.75 38.36 -36.55
N ALA A 32 -15.67 38.72 -35.87
CA ALA A 32 -14.54 39.42 -36.49
C ALA A 32 -13.62 38.50 -37.30
N HIS A 33 -13.37 37.27 -36.82
CA HIS A 33 -12.46 36.32 -37.45
C HIS A 33 -13.01 34.87 -37.36
N PRO A 34 -13.94 34.47 -38.25
CA PRO A 34 -14.69 33.23 -38.12
C PRO A 34 -13.85 31.95 -38.23
N LYS A 35 -12.78 31.94 -39.04
CA LYS A 35 -11.86 30.80 -39.18
C LYS A 35 -11.04 30.55 -37.90
N PRO A 36 -10.24 31.51 -37.37
CA PRO A 36 -9.44 31.28 -36.16
C PRO A 36 -10.30 31.12 -34.89
N ALA A 37 -11.47 31.78 -34.80
CA ALA A 37 -12.39 31.59 -33.69
C ALA A 37 -12.96 30.17 -33.62
N LYS A 38 -13.28 29.56 -34.77
CA LYS A 38 -13.69 28.15 -34.87
C LYS A 38 -12.62 27.22 -34.33
N TYR A 39 -11.35 27.43 -34.69
CA TYR A 39 -10.24 26.60 -34.18
C TYR A 39 -10.00 26.81 -32.68
N ALA A 40 -10.04 28.06 -32.19
CA ALA A 40 -9.89 28.34 -30.76
C ALA A 40 -10.97 27.68 -29.89
N LEU A 41 -12.23 27.69 -30.34
CA LEU A 41 -13.35 26.98 -29.68
C LEU A 41 -13.16 25.47 -29.67
N ILE A 42 -12.75 24.88 -30.81
CA ILE A 42 -12.46 23.44 -30.91
C ILE A 42 -11.33 23.06 -29.96
N THR A 43 -10.24 23.84 -29.93
CA THR A 43 -9.10 23.61 -29.03
C THR A 43 -9.50 23.70 -27.56
N MET A 44 -10.28 24.71 -27.16
CA MET A 44 -10.79 24.82 -25.79
C MET A 44 -11.69 23.64 -25.41
N PHE A 45 -12.55 23.19 -26.32
CA PHE A 45 -13.41 22.03 -26.08
C PHE A 45 -12.59 20.74 -25.91
N ILE A 46 -11.55 20.54 -26.73
CA ILE A 46 -10.62 19.41 -26.59
C ILE A 46 -9.91 19.47 -25.23
N ILE A 47 -9.38 20.62 -24.82
CA ILE A 47 -8.72 20.80 -23.51
C ILE A 47 -9.68 20.48 -22.37
N LEU A 48 -10.93 20.94 -22.43
CA LEU A 48 -11.96 20.65 -21.44
C LEU A 48 -12.32 19.16 -21.38
N MET A 49 -12.46 18.49 -22.54
CA MET A 49 -12.71 17.05 -22.58
C MET A 49 -11.53 16.25 -22.04
N VAL A 50 -10.29 16.65 -22.33
CA VAL A 50 -9.09 16.01 -21.78
C VAL A 50 -9.02 16.22 -20.27
N ALA A 51 -9.19 17.44 -19.78
CA ALA A 51 -9.15 17.75 -18.34
C ALA A 51 -10.29 17.06 -17.57
N GLY A 52 -11.51 17.07 -18.12
CA GLY A 52 -12.66 16.38 -17.56
C GLY A 52 -12.48 14.87 -17.55
N GLY A 53 -11.99 14.29 -18.65
CA GLY A 53 -11.70 12.87 -18.76
C GLY A 53 -10.62 12.40 -17.77
N LEU A 54 -9.55 13.19 -17.59
CA LEU A 54 -8.52 12.91 -16.58
C LEU A 54 -9.09 12.94 -15.16
N LYS A 55 -9.93 13.92 -14.82
CA LYS A 55 -10.54 14.03 -13.49
C LYS A 55 -11.53 12.90 -13.20
N ILE A 56 -12.33 12.50 -14.18
CA ILE A 56 -13.25 11.36 -14.06
C ILE A 56 -12.48 10.06 -13.88
N ARG A 57 -11.37 9.90 -14.63
CA ARG A 57 -10.47 8.74 -14.51
C ARG A 57 -9.91 8.62 -13.10
N ASP A 58 -9.44 9.73 -12.52
CA ASP A 58 -8.87 9.72 -11.16
C ASP A 58 -9.92 9.34 -10.11
N ILE A 59 -11.14 9.87 -10.20
CA ILE A 59 -12.27 9.49 -9.33
C ILE A 59 -12.63 8.01 -9.49
N TYR A 60 -12.66 7.51 -10.73
CA TYR A 60 -12.94 6.11 -11.01
C TYR A 60 -11.91 5.19 -10.36
N TYR A 61 -10.63 5.56 -10.41
CA TYR A 61 -9.56 4.76 -9.80
C TYR A 61 -9.60 4.81 -8.27
N GLU A 62 -9.79 5.98 -7.67
CA GLU A 62 -9.82 6.17 -6.21
C GLU A 62 -11.00 5.47 -5.53
N LYS A 63 -12.17 5.45 -6.19
CA LYS A 63 -13.40 4.82 -5.64
C LYS A 63 -13.74 3.48 -6.29
N SER A 64 -12.79 2.90 -7.03
CA SER A 64 -12.99 1.61 -7.70
C SER A 64 -13.08 0.47 -6.68
N PRO A 65 -13.98 -0.52 -6.87
CA PRO A 65 -13.85 -1.79 -6.15
C PRO A 65 -12.53 -2.53 -6.47
N TYR A 66 -11.75 -2.04 -7.44
CA TYR A 66 -10.47 -2.58 -7.87
C TYR A 66 -9.27 -1.68 -7.50
N TYR A 67 -9.41 -0.77 -6.53
CA TYR A 67 -8.37 0.22 -6.18
C TYR A 67 -6.95 -0.35 -6.10
N PHE A 68 -6.71 -1.35 -5.24
CA PHE A 68 -5.37 -1.93 -5.08
C PHE A 68 -4.89 -2.70 -6.31
N TRP A 69 -5.81 -3.30 -7.07
CA TRP A 69 -5.47 -3.93 -8.35
C TRP A 69 -4.97 -2.88 -9.34
N ASN A 70 -5.68 -1.77 -9.50
CA ASN A 70 -5.31 -0.69 -10.40
C ASN A 70 -3.98 -0.03 -9.99
N GLU A 71 -3.77 0.21 -8.70
CA GLU A 71 -2.50 0.70 -8.17
C GLU A 71 -1.34 -0.25 -8.50
N LEU A 72 -1.55 -1.57 -8.37
CA LEU A 72 -0.54 -2.57 -8.73
C LEU A 72 -0.24 -2.56 -10.23
N MET A 73 -1.27 -2.44 -11.08
CA MET A 73 -1.11 -2.38 -12.55
C MET A 73 -0.34 -1.14 -13.00
N ARG A 74 -0.57 0.00 -12.35
CA ARG A 74 0.13 1.26 -12.65
C ARG A 74 1.64 1.17 -12.43
N LYS A 75 2.10 0.31 -11.51
CA LYS A 75 3.52 0.10 -11.22
C LYS A 75 4.27 -0.72 -12.28
N ASN A 76 3.57 -1.46 -13.14
CA ASN A 76 4.17 -2.29 -14.18
C ASN A 76 3.32 -2.27 -15.46
N PRO A 77 3.18 -1.11 -16.12
CA PRO A 77 2.29 -0.95 -17.26
C PRO A 77 2.83 -1.67 -18.50
N LYS A 78 1.92 -2.02 -19.41
CA LYS A 78 2.28 -2.50 -20.75
C LYS A 78 3.03 -1.41 -21.52
N PRO A 79 4.21 -1.70 -22.11
CA PRO A 79 4.88 -0.76 -23.00
C PRO A 79 4.07 -0.50 -24.29
N PHE A 80 4.11 0.73 -24.79
CA PHE A 80 3.33 1.15 -25.97
C PHE A 80 3.65 0.36 -27.25
N ASN A 81 4.92 0.01 -27.43
CA ASN A 81 5.45 -0.64 -28.63
C ASN A 81 5.42 -2.19 -28.56
N VAL A 82 4.70 -2.76 -27.60
CA VAL A 82 4.61 -4.21 -27.38
C VAL A 82 3.20 -4.69 -27.70
N SER A 83 3.08 -5.78 -28.46
CA SER A 83 1.78 -6.37 -28.77
C SER A 83 1.11 -6.91 -27.51
N GLN A 84 -0.21 -7.07 -27.53
CA GLN A 84 -0.91 -7.66 -26.38
C GLN A 84 -0.45 -9.10 -26.13
N GLU A 85 -0.28 -9.88 -27.20
CA GLU A 85 0.17 -11.27 -27.11
C GLU A 85 1.56 -11.40 -26.49
N GLU A 86 2.52 -10.56 -26.90
CA GLU A 86 3.86 -10.57 -26.32
C GLU A 86 3.81 -10.15 -24.84
N PHE A 87 3.04 -9.10 -24.53
CA PHE A 87 2.84 -8.63 -23.16
C PHE A 87 2.36 -9.76 -22.25
N GLU A 88 1.29 -10.44 -22.64
CA GLU A 88 0.70 -11.53 -21.87
C GLU A 88 1.57 -12.79 -21.82
N ALA A 89 2.26 -13.12 -22.91
CA ALA A 89 3.17 -14.27 -22.95
C ALA A 89 4.33 -14.08 -21.97
N LYS A 90 5.03 -12.93 -22.01
CA LYS A 90 6.12 -12.64 -21.09
C LYS A 90 5.63 -12.48 -19.64
N ASN A 91 4.44 -11.91 -19.44
CA ASN A 91 3.82 -11.83 -18.12
C ASN A 91 3.57 -13.22 -17.52
N ARG A 92 3.02 -14.16 -18.29
CA ARG A 92 2.84 -15.55 -17.85
C ARG A 92 4.16 -16.25 -17.56
N GLY A 93 5.25 -15.84 -18.21
CA GLY A 93 6.61 -16.31 -17.93
C GLY A 93 7.28 -15.66 -16.71
N GLY A 94 6.65 -14.69 -16.04
CA GLY A 94 7.23 -14.03 -14.87
C GLY A 94 8.10 -12.79 -15.19
N TYR A 95 8.01 -12.23 -16.40
CA TYR A 95 8.78 -11.04 -16.78
C TYR A 95 8.28 -9.77 -16.08
N CYS A 96 9.20 -8.97 -15.55
CA CYS A 96 8.92 -7.63 -15.06
C CYS A 96 9.16 -6.61 -16.19
N TRP A 97 8.09 -5.95 -16.65
CA TRP A 97 8.16 -4.96 -17.73
C TRP A 97 8.81 -3.64 -17.30
N ARG A 98 8.55 -3.19 -16.06
CA ARG A 98 9.15 -1.99 -15.45
C ARG A 98 10.67 -2.07 -15.47
N ASP A 99 11.21 -3.22 -15.05
CA ASP A 99 12.65 -3.41 -14.85
C ASP A 99 13.29 -4.20 -16.01
N LYS A 100 12.49 -4.57 -17.02
CA LYS A 100 12.88 -5.29 -18.24
C LYS A 100 13.65 -6.61 -18.01
N LYS A 101 13.33 -7.36 -16.96
CA LYS A 101 14.01 -8.64 -16.67
C LYS A 101 13.13 -9.66 -15.95
N TYR A 102 13.61 -10.89 -15.91
CA TYR A 102 13.12 -11.94 -15.02
C TYR A 102 13.88 -11.87 -13.70
N TYR A 103 13.16 -12.01 -12.59
CA TYR A 103 13.74 -11.99 -11.26
C TYR A 103 13.91 -13.39 -10.70
N SER A 104 14.98 -13.60 -9.95
CA SER A 104 15.09 -14.77 -9.07
C SER A 104 14.11 -14.65 -7.89
N LYS A 105 13.80 -15.76 -7.23
CA LYS A 105 12.98 -15.76 -6.00
C LYS A 105 13.59 -14.88 -4.90
N GLU A 106 14.91 -14.84 -4.82
CA GLU A 106 15.63 -14.03 -3.83
C GLU A 106 15.51 -12.53 -4.14
N GLU A 107 15.69 -12.12 -5.38
CA GLU A 107 15.48 -10.72 -5.77
C GLU A 107 14.03 -10.28 -5.55
N LEU A 108 13.06 -11.15 -5.88
CA LEU A 108 11.65 -10.92 -5.59
C LEU A 108 11.40 -10.79 -4.10
N TRP A 109 12.09 -11.57 -3.27
CA TRP A 109 11.94 -11.51 -1.82
C TRP A 109 12.31 -10.12 -1.28
N HIS A 110 13.45 -9.56 -1.69
CA HIS A 110 13.86 -8.21 -1.25
C HIS A 110 12.84 -7.13 -1.63
N LYS A 111 12.35 -7.19 -2.88
CA LYS A 111 11.32 -6.26 -3.38
C LYS A 111 9.99 -6.45 -2.65
N ALA A 112 9.60 -7.70 -2.40
CA ALA A 112 8.39 -8.04 -1.69
C ALA A 112 8.44 -7.58 -0.23
N MET A 113 9.59 -7.65 0.45
CA MET A 113 9.76 -7.11 1.80
C MET A 113 9.64 -5.58 1.83
N LYS A 114 10.26 -4.88 0.88
CA LYS A 114 10.07 -3.42 0.74
C LYS A 114 8.61 -3.05 0.49
N SER A 115 7.94 -3.79 -0.39
CA SER A 115 6.53 -3.57 -0.72
C SER A 115 5.59 -3.94 0.43
N LEU A 116 5.91 -4.97 1.22
CA LEU A 116 5.17 -5.37 2.41
C LEU A 116 5.31 -4.31 3.50
N THR A 117 6.50 -3.75 3.68
CA THR A 117 6.72 -2.62 4.61
C THR A 117 5.93 -1.38 4.17
N GLY A 118 5.92 -1.07 2.87
CA GLY A 118 5.09 -0.01 2.30
C GLY A 118 3.59 -0.21 2.57
N ARG A 119 3.13 -1.46 2.59
CA ARG A 119 1.74 -1.80 2.97
C ARG A 119 1.46 -1.44 4.42
N MET A 120 2.36 -1.78 5.33
CA MET A 120 2.22 -1.47 6.76
C MET A 120 2.18 0.04 6.99
N ILE A 121 3.06 0.79 6.31
CA ILE A 121 3.07 2.27 6.31
C ILE A 121 1.75 2.82 5.77
N TYR A 122 1.25 2.28 4.66
CA TYR A 122 -0.04 2.68 4.09
C TYR A 122 -1.21 2.41 5.05
N GLU A 123 -1.20 1.28 5.76
CA GLU A 123 -2.19 0.99 6.82
C GLU A 123 -2.13 2.03 7.95
N ASN A 124 -0.92 2.41 8.39
CA ASN A 124 -0.73 3.41 9.42
C ASN A 124 -1.21 4.81 9.00
N LYS A 125 -1.13 5.16 7.71
CA LYS A 125 -1.59 6.45 7.19
C LYS A 125 -3.06 6.71 7.48
N PHE A 126 -3.91 5.68 7.54
CA PHE A 126 -5.32 5.89 7.87
C PHE A 126 -5.54 6.39 9.31
N TYR A 127 -4.68 5.98 10.24
CA TYR A 127 -4.73 6.45 11.61
C TYR A 127 -4.25 7.91 11.69
N TRP A 128 -3.15 8.24 11.00
CA TRP A 128 -2.67 9.62 10.86
C TRP A 128 -3.68 10.54 10.19
N ASP A 129 -4.47 10.05 9.23
CA ASP A 129 -5.46 10.83 8.51
C ASP A 129 -6.85 10.86 9.22
N ASN A 130 -7.00 10.29 10.43
CA ASN A 130 -8.29 10.12 11.13
C ASN A 130 -9.38 9.44 10.26
N LYS A 131 -8.98 8.48 9.42
CA LYS A 131 -9.86 7.73 8.50
C LYS A 131 -10.30 6.38 9.04
N VAL A 132 -9.96 6.09 10.29
CA VAL A 132 -10.49 4.94 11.02
C VAL A 132 -11.87 5.30 11.53
N ALA A 133 -12.89 4.51 11.20
CA ALA A 133 -14.22 4.73 11.73
C ALA A 133 -14.59 3.68 12.81
N ASN A 134 -15.59 3.97 13.64
CA ASN A 134 -16.21 3.02 14.57
C ASN A 134 -17.32 2.20 13.87
N VAL A 135 -17.94 1.26 14.61
CA VAL A 135 -18.98 0.36 14.06
C VAL A 135 -20.14 1.14 13.44
N ASP A 136 -20.44 2.31 13.99
CA ASP A 136 -21.47 3.23 13.53
C ASP A 136 -21.05 4.07 12.31
N GLY A 137 -19.76 4.04 11.94
CA GLY A 137 -19.21 4.75 10.78
C GLY A 137 -18.69 6.14 11.07
N GLU A 138 -18.61 6.53 12.35
CA GLU A 138 -18.02 7.80 12.77
C GLU A 138 -16.50 7.70 12.81
N PHE A 139 -15.82 8.69 12.26
CA PHE A 139 -14.35 8.75 12.27
C PHE A 139 -13.82 9.02 13.67
N LEU A 140 -12.82 8.24 14.07
CA LEU A 140 -12.14 8.32 15.36
C LEU A 140 -10.95 9.28 15.27
N PRO A 141 -10.66 10.06 16.32
CA PRO A 141 -9.50 10.97 16.39
C PRO A 141 -8.19 10.22 16.67
N THR A 142 -7.85 9.27 15.80
CA THR A 142 -6.70 8.37 15.94
C THR A 142 -5.33 9.02 15.76
N GLU A 143 -5.26 10.21 15.16
CA GLU A 143 -4.02 10.96 14.96
C GLU A 143 -3.38 11.34 16.31
N ASP A 144 -4.19 11.87 17.22
CA ASP A 144 -3.74 12.25 18.57
C ASP A 144 -3.21 11.04 19.33
N GLU A 145 -3.80 9.85 19.12
CA GLU A 145 -3.31 8.60 19.68
C GLU A 145 -1.97 8.18 19.06
N CYS A 146 -1.80 8.30 17.75
CA CYS A 146 -0.51 8.05 17.10
C CYS A 146 0.60 8.94 17.67
N VAL A 147 0.30 10.21 17.97
CA VAL A 147 1.23 11.16 18.59
C VAL A 147 1.53 10.75 20.04
N ARG A 148 0.50 10.56 20.86
CA ARG A 148 0.62 10.27 22.30
C ARG A 148 1.35 8.96 22.55
N GLU A 149 0.99 7.91 21.83
CA GLU A 149 1.53 6.55 22.02
C GLU A 149 2.80 6.29 21.22
N ARG A 150 3.30 7.30 20.50
CA ARG A 150 4.36 7.14 19.49
C ARG A 150 4.06 5.96 18.56
N GLY A 151 2.79 5.83 18.19
CA GLY A 151 2.24 4.74 17.39
C GLY A 151 2.42 4.95 15.88
N CYS A 152 1.68 4.15 15.12
CA CYS A 152 1.41 4.32 13.70
C CYS A 152 2.68 4.44 12.86
N ARG A 153 3.62 3.52 13.13
CA ARG A 153 4.92 3.45 12.48
C ARG A 153 5.38 2.02 12.30
N VAL A 154 6.32 1.83 11.38
CA VAL A 154 7.02 0.56 11.20
C VAL A 154 8.44 0.74 11.68
N PHE A 155 8.93 -0.21 12.47
CA PHE A 155 10.32 -0.24 12.87
C PHE A 155 11.05 -1.33 12.12
N LYS A 156 12.28 -1.05 11.72
CA LYS A 156 13.21 -2.04 11.20
C LYS A 156 14.44 -2.06 12.09
N ILE A 157 14.75 -3.23 12.65
CA ILE A 157 15.84 -3.39 13.60
C ILE A 157 16.79 -4.43 13.02
N PRO A 158 17.98 -4.03 12.53
CA PRO A 158 19.01 -4.98 12.14
C PRO A 158 19.37 -5.84 13.34
N MET A 159 19.35 -7.16 13.16
CA MET A 159 19.65 -8.12 14.20
C MET A 159 21.11 -8.52 14.16
N ASN A 160 21.70 -8.72 15.34
CA ASN A 160 23.02 -9.30 15.55
C ASN A 160 23.02 -9.96 16.96
N PRO A 161 24.04 -10.77 17.31
CA PRO A 161 24.07 -11.44 18.61
C PRO A 161 23.96 -10.50 19.81
N ASP A 162 24.57 -9.31 19.73
CA ASP A 162 24.53 -8.32 20.81
C ASP A 162 23.13 -7.75 21.02
N LYS A 163 22.40 -7.49 19.93
CA LYS A 163 21.01 -7.02 19.98
C LYS A 163 20.05 -8.14 20.38
N GLU A 164 20.29 -9.37 19.94
CA GLU A 164 19.53 -10.52 20.44
C GLU A 164 19.70 -10.66 21.95
N LYS A 165 20.92 -10.50 22.45
CA LYS A 165 21.22 -10.52 23.87
C LYS A 165 20.57 -9.32 24.59
N PHE A 166 20.73 -8.11 24.07
CA PHE A 166 20.08 -6.91 24.61
C PHE A 166 18.57 -7.09 24.71
N LEU A 167 17.93 -7.58 23.65
CA LEU A 167 16.49 -7.80 23.63
C LEU A 167 16.07 -8.90 24.62
N LYS A 168 16.87 -9.96 24.78
CA LYS A 168 16.62 -11.02 25.78
C LYS A 168 16.76 -10.50 27.21
N ASP A 169 17.80 -9.72 27.48
CA ASP A 169 18.16 -9.26 28.82
C ASP A 169 17.25 -8.11 29.32
N ASN A 170 16.65 -7.33 28.41
CA ASN A 170 15.89 -6.12 28.74
C ASN A 170 14.38 -6.23 28.51
N ILE A 171 13.89 -7.38 28.04
CA ILE A 171 12.47 -7.57 27.76
C ILE A 171 12.03 -8.80 28.52
N GLU A 172 11.46 -8.64 29.71
CA GLU A 172 10.85 -9.76 30.45
C GLU A 172 9.33 -9.80 30.26
N ASN A 173 8.72 -8.66 29.90
CA ASN A 173 7.28 -8.50 29.69
C ASN A 173 6.97 -7.45 28.58
N GLU A 174 5.69 -7.28 28.23
CA GLU A 174 5.24 -6.38 27.16
C GLU A 174 5.59 -4.89 27.39
N ASN A 175 5.68 -4.43 28.64
CA ASN A 175 6.01 -3.04 28.95
C ASN A 175 7.51 -2.75 28.81
N ASP A 176 8.36 -3.72 29.15
CA ASP A 176 9.82 -3.59 29.01
C ASP A 176 10.27 -3.70 27.55
N PHE A 177 9.46 -4.37 26.71
CA PHE A 177 9.64 -4.40 25.26
C PHE A 177 9.77 -3.00 24.68
N TRP A 178 8.84 -2.10 25.03
CA TRP A 178 8.81 -0.76 24.49
C TRP A 178 9.97 0.10 24.96
N LYS A 179 10.39 -0.05 26.23
CA LYS A 179 11.59 0.62 26.72
C LYS A 179 12.81 0.19 25.92
N GLY A 180 12.96 -1.11 25.65
CA GLY A 180 14.05 -1.65 24.83
C GLY A 180 14.04 -1.08 23.40
N ILE A 181 12.89 -1.04 22.73
CA ILE A 181 12.76 -0.47 21.38
C ILE A 181 13.06 1.03 21.38
N ASP A 182 12.55 1.79 22.36
CA ASP A 182 12.83 3.22 22.50
C ASP A 182 14.33 3.49 22.73
N VAL A 183 15.01 2.63 23.49
CA VAL A 183 16.48 2.69 23.67
C VAL A 183 17.18 2.47 22.33
N LEU A 184 16.81 1.43 21.58
CA LEU A 184 17.42 1.15 20.26
C LEU A 184 17.21 2.31 19.28
N ILE A 185 16.03 2.94 19.27
CA ILE A 185 15.75 4.12 18.45
C ILE A 185 16.64 5.29 18.87
N LYS A 186 16.73 5.58 20.18
CA LYS A 186 17.56 6.68 20.71
C LYS A 186 19.04 6.54 20.34
N HIS A 187 19.52 5.31 20.19
CA HIS A 187 20.91 5.02 19.81
C HIS A 187 21.11 4.83 18.30
N ASN A 188 20.11 5.16 17.46
CA ASN A 188 20.14 4.95 16.01
C ASN A 188 20.40 3.48 15.60
N GLU A 189 20.00 2.54 16.45
CA GLU A 189 20.14 1.09 16.20
C GLU A 189 18.89 0.47 15.58
N ALA A 190 17.84 1.28 15.42
CA ALA A 190 16.56 0.98 14.80
C ALA A 190 16.13 2.11 13.85
N GLU A 191 15.63 1.74 12.68
CA GLU A 191 15.01 2.67 11.74
C GLU A 191 13.50 2.75 12.01
N SER A 192 12.92 3.94 11.87
CA SER A 192 11.47 4.15 12.00
C SER A 192 10.91 4.75 10.72
N PHE A 193 9.81 4.19 10.25
CA PHE A 193 9.09 4.61 9.04
C PHE A 193 7.66 4.98 9.40
N ILE A 194 7.31 6.23 9.20
CA ILE A 194 5.98 6.80 9.41
C ILE A 194 5.28 6.96 8.06
N PHE A 195 6.00 7.46 7.05
CA PHE A 195 5.46 7.72 5.71
C PHE A 195 6.28 7.05 4.61
N SER A 196 5.64 6.80 3.46
CA SER A 196 6.31 6.23 2.29
C SER A 196 7.30 7.20 1.64
N SER A 197 7.26 8.48 2.01
CA SER A 197 8.19 9.53 1.63
C SER A 197 9.39 9.64 2.57
N ASP A 198 9.43 8.89 3.68
CA ASP A 198 10.54 8.95 4.61
C ASP A 198 11.83 8.51 3.93
N LYS A 199 12.87 9.36 3.99
CA LYS A 199 14.13 9.12 3.30
C LYS A 199 14.73 7.75 3.62
N ASN A 200 14.70 7.36 4.90
CA ASN A 200 15.22 6.05 5.32
C ASN A 200 14.47 4.89 4.67
N TYR A 201 13.14 4.98 4.48
CA TYR A 201 12.38 3.95 3.76
C TYR A 201 12.64 3.98 2.25
N VAL A 202 12.76 5.17 1.66
CA VAL A 202 13.04 5.34 0.23
C VAL A 202 14.40 4.75 -0.13
N ASP A 203 15.42 5.05 0.66
CA ASP A 203 16.81 4.66 0.43
C ASP A 203 17.09 3.19 0.80
N ASP A 204 16.27 2.58 1.66
CA ASP A 204 16.41 1.18 2.07
C ASP A 204 15.98 0.21 0.96
N ASP A 205 16.89 -0.64 0.51
CA ASP A 205 16.65 -1.65 -0.53
C ASP A 205 16.29 -3.03 0.03
N PHE A 206 16.22 -3.17 1.35
CA PHE A 206 15.87 -4.42 2.06
C PHE A 206 16.77 -5.61 1.68
N LYS A 207 18.02 -5.36 1.26
CA LYS A 207 18.97 -6.43 0.84
C LYS A 207 19.46 -7.31 1.99
N LEU A 208 19.56 -6.79 3.20
CA LEU A 208 20.07 -7.56 4.34
C LEU A 208 18.97 -8.47 4.90
N LYS A 209 19.21 -9.79 5.02
CA LYS A 209 18.21 -10.75 5.55
C LYS A 209 18.20 -10.90 7.07
N ASN A 210 18.85 -10.01 7.81
CA ASN A 210 18.98 -10.13 9.26
C ASN A 210 18.40 -8.92 10.00
N TYR A 211 17.08 -8.80 10.00
CA TYR A 211 16.36 -7.76 10.74
C TYR A 211 14.99 -8.27 11.22
N ILE A 212 14.41 -7.56 12.18
CA ILE A 212 12.99 -7.69 12.51
C ILE A 212 12.25 -6.45 12.02
N LEU A 213 11.02 -6.66 11.52
CA LEU A 213 10.06 -5.58 11.32
C LEU A 213 9.01 -5.63 12.42
N ILE A 214 8.67 -4.46 12.94
CA ILE A 214 7.60 -4.30 13.91
C ILE A 214 6.59 -3.33 13.31
N HIS A 215 5.39 -3.82 13.03
CA HIS A 215 4.25 -3.00 12.61
C HIS A 215 3.47 -2.57 13.85
N LYS A 216 3.53 -1.28 14.19
CA LYS A 216 2.79 -0.69 15.33
C LYS A 216 1.66 0.21 14.81
N LEU A 217 0.43 -0.07 15.25
CA LEU A 217 -0.75 0.75 14.98
C LEU A 217 -0.88 1.88 16.03
N ASN A 218 -2.08 2.41 16.26
CA ASN A 218 -2.35 3.48 17.24
C ASN A 218 -2.28 3.00 18.70
N ASN A 219 -2.73 1.78 19.00
CA ASN A 219 -2.81 1.27 20.37
C ASN A 219 -1.53 0.49 20.76
N PRO A 220 -0.97 0.67 21.99
CA PRO A 220 0.23 0.00 22.46
C PRO A 220 0.21 -1.53 22.40
N THR A 221 -0.96 -2.15 22.53
CA THR A 221 -1.16 -3.62 22.57
C THR A 221 -1.27 -4.29 21.19
N TYR A 222 -1.49 -3.51 20.12
CA TYR A 222 -1.66 -4.05 18.77
C TYR A 222 -0.40 -3.86 17.94
N LEU A 223 0.46 -4.88 17.99
CA LEU A 223 1.67 -4.98 17.17
C LEU A 223 1.75 -6.30 16.41
N SER A 224 2.49 -6.29 15.31
CA SER A 224 2.88 -7.50 14.57
C SER A 224 4.38 -7.50 14.33
N VAL A 225 5.04 -8.61 14.66
CA VAL A 225 6.50 -8.80 14.50
C VAL A 225 6.79 -9.78 13.36
N TYR A 226 7.75 -9.43 12.52
CA TYR A 226 8.17 -10.19 11.34
C TYR A 226 9.69 -10.42 11.38
N ASP A 227 10.13 -11.67 11.46
CA ASP A 227 11.56 -12.05 11.35
C ASP A 227 11.94 -12.13 9.88
N SER A 228 12.84 -11.30 9.35
CA SER A 228 13.21 -11.41 7.95
C SER A 228 13.76 -12.80 7.57
N ASN A 229 14.35 -13.54 8.51
CA ASN A 229 14.87 -14.88 8.24
C ASN A 229 13.76 -15.94 8.14
N ASN A 230 12.68 -15.80 8.90
CA ASN A 230 11.68 -16.88 9.07
C ASN A 230 10.26 -16.47 8.65
N CYS A 231 9.93 -15.18 8.58
CA CYS A 231 8.59 -14.69 8.33
C CYS A 231 8.14 -14.99 6.91
N CYS A 232 9.04 -14.84 5.95
CA CYS A 232 8.63 -14.45 4.62
C CYS A 232 9.29 -15.32 3.57
N THR A 233 8.47 -15.99 2.76
CA THR A 233 8.93 -16.88 1.69
C THR A 233 8.21 -16.54 0.41
N VAL A 234 8.98 -16.31 -0.67
CA VAL A 234 8.41 -16.22 -2.02
C VAL A 234 8.12 -17.63 -2.51
N LEU A 235 6.90 -17.86 -2.97
CA LEU A 235 6.43 -19.10 -3.56
C LEU A 235 6.16 -18.87 -5.05
N ASN A 236 6.57 -19.80 -5.91
CA ASN A 236 6.11 -19.88 -7.28
C ASN A 236 4.70 -20.50 -7.35
N LYS A 237 4.10 -20.48 -8.53
CA LYS A 237 2.75 -21.02 -8.77
C LYS A 237 2.59 -22.49 -8.36
N SER A 238 3.59 -23.33 -8.63
CA SER A 238 3.56 -24.76 -8.30
C SER A 238 3.62 -24.98 -6.79
N GLU A 239 4.55 -24.32 -6.11
CA GLU A 239 4.69 -24.35 -4.64
C GLU A 239 3.42 -23.86 -3.94
N TRP A 240 2.83 -22.76 -4.43
CA TRP A 240 1.57 -22.24 -3.91
C TRP A 240 0.42 -23.23 -4.09
N SER A 241 0.32 -23.87 -5.26
CA SER A 241 -0.76 -24.83 -5.54
C SER A 241 -0.82 -25.99 -4.54
N LEU A 242 0.34 -26.42 -4.02
CA LEU A 242 0.42 -27.50 -3.04
C LEU A 242 -0.23 -27.15 -1.69
N ILE A 243 -0.11 -25.89 -1.27
CA ILE A 243 -0.58 -25.43 0.05
C ILE A 243 -1.88 -24.62 -0.01
N ARG A 244 -2.29 -24.13 -1.19
CA ARG A 244 -3.44 -23.23 -1.40
C ARG A 244 -4.74 -23.72 -0.76
N LYS A 245 -4.96 -25.04 -0.74
CA LYS A 245 -6.17 -25.66 -0.16
C LYS A 245 -6.40 -25.29 1.31
N ASN A 246 -5.33 -24.98 2.03
CA ASN A 246 -5.36 -24.57 3.44
C ASN A 246 -5.69 -23.08 3.62
N TYR A 247 -6.00 -22.35 2.54
CA TYR A 247 -6.22 -20.91 2.58
C TYR A 247 -7.56 -20.49 1.96
N ILE A 248 -8.08 -19.35 2.41
CA ILE A 248 -9.26 -18.69 1.86
C ILE A 248 -8.91 -17.28 1.40
N LEU A 249 -9.36 -16.89 0.21
CA LEU A 249 -9.15 -15.54 -0.31
C LEU A 249 -10.12 -14.57 0.40
N LYS A 250 -9.58 -13.53 1.02
CA LYS A 250 -10.36 -12.50 1.72
C LYS A 250 -10.24 -11.16 0.99
N TYR A 251 -11.40 -10.66 0.55
CA TYR A 251 -11.56 -9.36 -0.10
C TYR A 251 -11.71 -8.21 0.91
N ILE A 252 -12.17 -8.53 2.13
CA ILE A 252 -12.38 -7.60 3.23
C ILE A 252 -11.23 -7.78 4.25
N GLY A 253 -10.85 -6.69 4.93
CA GLY A 253 -9.91 -6.73 6.05
C GLY A 253 -10.50 -7.23 7.37
N ILE A 254 -9.63 -7.55 8.34
CA ILE A 254 -10.07 -7.75 9.75
C ILE A 254 -10.77 -6.47 10.16
N ASP A 255 -11.97 -6.61 10.75
CA ASP A 255 -12.83 -5.74 11.60
C ASP A 255 -12.33 -4.34 12.04
N THR A 256 -11.60 -3.67 11.17
CA THR A 256 -11.15 -2.30 11.28
C THR A 256 -11.59 -1.67 9.97
N ILE A 257 -12.78 -1.13 10.08
CA ILE A 257 -13.51 -0.02 9.43
C ILE A 257 -12.68 0.94 8.55
N VAL A 258 -11.34 0.90 8.69
CA VAL A 258 -10.31 1.45 7.81
C VAL A 258 -10.40 0.95 6.35
N PHE A 259 -10.83 -0.30 6.14
CA PHE A 259 -11.01 -0.89 4.80
C PHE A 259 -12.46 -1.29 4.53
N ARG A 260 -13.41 -0.35 4.62
CA ARG A 260 -14.84 -0.62 4.35
C ARG A 260 -15.13 -1.06 2.91
N GLN A 261 -14.31 -0.66 1.93
CA GLN A 261 -14.55 -1.01 0.52
C GLN A 261 -13.89 -2.34 0.16
N GLU A 262 -14.69 -3.28 -0.33
CA GLU A 262 -14.21 -4.53 -0.90
C GLU A 262 -13.20 -4.23 -2.01
N SER A 263 -11.96 -4.66 -1.79
CA SER A 263 -10.92 -4.51 -2.79
C SER A 263 -10.75 -5.82 -3.53
N LYS A 264 -11.40 -5.88 -4.68
CA LYS A 264 -11.47 -7.02 -5.57
C LYS A 264 -10.36 -6.97 -6.61
N ILE A 265 -10.16 -8.13 -7.23
CA ILE A 265 -9.52 -8.24 -8.53
C ILE A 265 -10.67 -8.25 -9.57
N PRO A 266 -10.51 -7.64 -10.76
CA PRO A 266 -11.50 -7.77 -11.82
C PRO A 266 -11.90 -9.24 -12.04
N ILE A 267 -13.19 -9.45 -12.28
CA ILE A 267 -13.73 -10.79 -12.53
C ILE A 267 -13.40 -11.19 -13.98
N ASP A 268 -13.30 -12.48 -14.25
CA ASP A 268 -13.08 -13.05 -15.59
C ASP A 268 -11.76 -12.68 -16.28
N ILE A 269 -10.75 -12.24 -15.51
CA ILE A 269 -9.39 -12.02 -16.04
C ILE A 269 -8.44 -13.17 -15.68
N ASN A 270 -7.53 -13.48 -16.58
CA ASN A 270 -6.35 -14.27 -16.25
C ASN A 270 -5.30 -13.36 -15.61
N ILE A 271 -5.21 -13.35 -14.27
CA ILE A 271 -4.24 -12.52 -13.55
C ILE A 271 -2.78 -12.75 -13.98
N ASN A 272 -2.43 -13.95 -14.48
CA ASN A 272 -1.09 -14.24 -14.95
C ASN A 272 -0.77 -13.51 -16.26
N SER A 273 -1.77 -13.25 -17.11
CA SER A 273 -1.63 -12.41 -18.32
C SER A 273 -1.30 -10.94 -17.97
N TRP A 274 -1.63 -10.50 -16.75
CA TRP A 274 -1.31 -9.18 -16.21
C TRP A 274 -0.06 -9.17 -15.33
N GLY A 275 0.68 -10.29 -15.30
CA GLY A 275 1.93 -10.40 -14.56
C GLY A 275 1.72 -10.50 -13.05
N VAL A 276 0.58 -10.99 -12.58
CA VAL A 276 0.26 -11.21 -11.17
C VAL A 276 -0.03 -12.68 -10.91
N GLY A 277 0.37 -13.19 -9.74
CA GLY A 277 0.05 -14.56 -9.32
C GLY A 277 0.89 -15.65 -9.99
N ASN A 278 2.01 -15.29 -10.61
CA ASN A 278 3.10 -16.22 -10.91
C ASN A 278 3.93 -16.50 -9.64
N PHE A 279 3.98 -15.50 -8.76
CA PHE A 279 4.63 -15.55 -7.46
C PHE A 279 3.69 -15.08 -6.35
N TYR A 280 3.95 -15.55 -5.14
CA TYR A 280 3.20 -15.25 -3.93
C TYR A 280 4.17 -15.00 -2.78
N LEU A 281 3.82 -14.11 -1.86
CA LEU A 281 4.58 -13.91 -0.62
C LEU A 281 3.83 -14.56 0.54
N SER A 282 4.33 -15.67 1.03
CA SER A 282 3.88 -16.26 2.29
C SER A 282 4.49 -15.50 3.45
N VAL A 283 3.66 -15.03 4.36
CA VAL A 283 4.04 -14.21 5.51
C VAL A 283 3.49 -14.84 6.77
N THR A 284 4.39 -15.22 7.65
CA THR A 284 4.18 -15.65 9.02
C THR A 284 4.57 -14.50 9.92
N TYR A 285 3.68 -14.13 10.83
CA TYR A 285 3.96 -13.08 11.80
C TYR A 285 3.25 -13.41 13.09
N SER A 286 3.81 -12.88 14.17
CA SER A 286 3.17 -13.01 15.45
C SER A 286 2.34 -11.79 15.79
N LYS A 287 1.15 -12.06 16.35
CA LYS A 287 0.26 -11.06 16.93
C LYS A 287 0.45 -11.10 18.44
N SER A 288 0.67 -9.94 19.05
CA SER A 288 0.66 -9.80 20.51
C SER A 288 1.81 -10.54 21.23
N ILE A 289 2.96 -10.71 20.58
CA ILE A 289 4.11 -11.42 21.16
C ILE A 289 5.07 -10.48 21.88
N SER A 290 5.62 -10.99 22.99
CA SER A 290 6.84 -10.46 23.61
C SER A 290 8.05 -10.89 22.78
N VAL A 291 8.96 -9.97 22.42
CA VAL A 291 10.17 -10.32 21.66
C VAL A 291 11.03 -11.44 22.28
N PRO A 292 11.02 -11.73 23.60
CA PRO A 292 11.61 -12.94 24.17
C PRO A 292 11.06 -14.23 23.56
N GLU A 293 9.76 -14.39 23.39
CA GLU A 293 9.18 -15.59 22.76
C GLU A 293 9.66 -15.73 21.30
N PHE A 294 9.80 -14.59 20.62
CA PHE A 294 10.30 -14.53 19.25
C PHE A 294 11.81 -14.77 19.12
N VAL A 295 12.63 -14.24 20.04
CA VAL A 295 14.11 -14.28 20.03
C VAL A 295 14.65 -15.52 20.75
N ALA A 296 13.93 -16.07 21.72
CA ALA A 296 14.29 -17.31 22.43
C ALA A 296 14.14 -18.55 21.54
N LYS A 297 13.32 -18.48 20.48
CA LYS A 297 13.26 -19.52 19.44
C LYS A 297 13.03 -20.90 20.06
N ASP A 298 12.13 -21.02 21.05
CA ASP A 298 11.62 -22.35 21.40
C ASP A 298 10.76 -22.84 20.22
N LYS A 299 11.42 -23.44 19.24
CA LYS A 299 10.83 -23.97 18.01
C LYS A 299 9.91 -25.16 18.28
N SER A 300 9.80 -25.62 19.53
CA SER A 300 8.94 -26.74 19.93
C SER A 300 7.49 -26.32 20.13
N GLU A 301 7.23 -25.06 20.50
CA GLU A 301 5.88 -24.51 20.56
C GLU A 301 5.50 -23.91 19.21
N THR A 302 4.54 -24.54 18.52
CA THR A 302 3.86 -23.91 17.38
C THR A 302 3.13 -22.67 17.88
N PHE A 303 3.77 -21.51 17.73
CA PHE A 303 3.14 -20.20 17.90
C PHE A 303 1.77 -20.21 17.21
N LYS A 304 0.79 -19.48 17.76
CA LYS A 304 -0.46 -19.15 17.05
C LYS A 304 -0.20 -18.14 15.93
N ASP A 305 0.82 -18.41 15.12
CA ASP A 305 1.30 -17.61 14.03
C ASP A 305 0.17 -17.32 13.06
N SER A 306 -0.05 -16.03 12.81
CA SER A 306 -0.96 -15.63 11.76
C SER A 306 -0.26 -15.79 10.42
N ARG A 307 -0.81 -16.66 9.57
CA ARG A 307 -0.30 -16.90 8.22
C ARG A 307 -1.17 -16.20 7.19
N ARG A 308 -0.54 -15.36 6.38
CA ARG A 308 -1.13 -14.70 5.21
C ARG A 308 -0.31 -14.97 3.98
N VAL A 309 -0.96 -15.10 2.84
CA VAL A 309 -0.29 -15.20 1.54
C VAL A 309 -0.78 -14.09 0.63
N TYR A 310 0.14 -13.28 0.13
CA TYR A 310 -0.17 -12.16 -0.77
C TYR A 310 0.17 -12.52 -2.21
N LEU A 311 -0.62 -12.02 -3.16
CA LEU A 311 -0.25 -12.08 -4.57
C LEU A 311 0.88 -11.09 -4.84
N LEU A 312 1.86 -11.49 -5.65
CA LEU A 312 2.91 -10.61 -6.15
C LEU A 312 2.69 -10.34 -7.63
N ASN A 313 3.04 -9.12 -8.07
CA ASN A 313 3.36 -8.92 -9.48
C ASN A 313 4.76 -9.48 -9.78
N ASN A 314 5.09 -9.63 -11.05
CA ASN A 314 6.39 -10.11 -11.53
C ASN A 314 7.58 -9.22 -11.13
N CYS A 315 7.33 -8.02 -10.61
CA CYS A 315 8.34 -7.08 -10.16
C CYS A 315 8.50 -7.05 -8.63
N GLY A 316 7.82 -7.95 -7.89
CA GLY A 316 7.92 -8.06 -6.44
C GLY A 316 7.06 -7.06 -5.65
N ASP A 317 6.13 -6.35 -6.28
CA ASP A 317 5.14 -5.55 -5.56
C ASP A 317 4.02 -6.45 -5.03
N VAL A 318 3.67 -6.24 -3.75
CA VAL A 318 2.61 -6.94 -3.04
C VAL A 318 1.25 -6.35 -3.42
N LEU A 319 0.31 -7.20 -3.83
CA LEU A 319 -1.10 -6.83 -3.88
C LEU A 319 -1.64 -6.75 -2.45
N TYR A 320 -2.00 -5.54 -1.99
CA TYR A 320 -2.40 -5.35 -0.60
C TYR A 320 -3.70 -6.09 -0.28
N ARG A 321 -4.65 -6.08 -1.22
CA ARG A 321 -5.91 -6.81 -1.19
C ARG A 321 -6.36 -7.23 -2.60
N PRO A 322 -7.07 -8.34 -2.74
CA PRO A 322 -7.35 -9.35 -1.72
C PRO A 322 -6.10 -10.15 -1.35
N ASN A 323 -6.13 -10.86 -0.22
CA ASN A 323 -5.04 -11.75 0.19
C ASN A 323 -5.59 -13.03 0.85
N TYR A 324 -4.77 -14.07 0.88
CA TYR A 324 -5.15 -15.40 1.34
C TYR A 324 -4.85 -15.57 2.83
N TRP A 325 -5.80 -16.13 3.56
CA TRP A 325 -5.72 -16.36 5.00
C TRP A 325 -5.79 -17.84 5.28
N TRP A 326 -4.99 -18.31 6.23
CA TRP A 326 -5.03 -19.70 6.67
C TRP A 326 -6.43 -20.05 7.18
N ARG A 327 -7.00 -21.15 6.68
CA ARG A 327 -8.24 -21.76 7.19
C ARG A 327 -7.86 -22.42 8.51
N ARG A 328 -8.29 -21.83 9.63
CA ARG A 328 -8.17 -22.47 10.94
C ARG A 328 -9.01 -23.74 10.98
#